data_AF-A0AAN8HTU3-F1
#
_entry.id   AF-A0AAN8HTU3-F1
#
_cell.length_a   1.000
_cell.length_b   1.000
_cell.length_c   1.000
_cell.angle_alpha   90.00
_cell.angle_beta   90.00
_cell.angle_gamma   90.00
#
_symmetry.space_group_name_H-M   'P 1'
#
loop_
_entity.id
_entity.type
_entity.pdbx_description
1 polymer ?
#
loop_
_entity_poly.entity_id
_entity_poly.type
_entity_poly.pdbx_seq_one_letter_code
_entity_poly.pdbx_strand_id
1 'polypeptide(L)'
;MSSSRKHHIKSLMLSIAKGLLEEEAKEREEERSRHMEESCPPVSMPRSMQEMQELCRDINEKINVMDEERYDLNIKVTKSDKEIEDLKIKVQDLMGKFKKPVLRRVRMSADAMLKALLGSKHTVNMELRANLKQVKKEVKEEELRDVGDWRKNIEDKAGMDGRKKMFETEA
;
A
#
# COMPACT_ATOMS: atom_id res chain seq x y z
N MET A 1 22.78 -27.01 4.73
CA MET A 1 21.56 -26.20 4.48
C MET A 1 21.83 -25.18 3.38
N SER A 2 21.21 -25.34 2.20
CA SER A 2 21.30 -24.38 1.09
C SER A 2 20.75 -23.00 1.48
N SER A 3 21.31 -21.93 0.93
CA SER A 3 20.83 -20.55 1.12
C SER A 3 19.35 -20.42 0.75
N SER A 4 18.93 -21.06 -0.34
CA SER A 4 17.53 -21.09 -0.79
C SER A 4 16.60 -21.67 0.28
N ARG A 5 16.98 -22.80 0.90
CA ARG A 5 16.21 -23.41 1.99
C ARG A 5 16.11 -22.50 3.21
N LYS A 6 17.20 -21.79 3.57
CA LYS A 6 17.18 -20.83 4.70
C LYS A 6 16.24 -19.66 4.42
N HIS A 7 16.25 -19.10 3.21
CA HIS A 7 15.34 -18.01 2.84
C HIS A 7 13.88 -18.45 2.84
N HIS A 8 13.58 -19.62 2.28
CA HIS A 8 12.24 -20.18 2.30
C HIS A 8 11.71 -20.37 3.73
N ILE A 9 12.51 -20.92 4.64
CA ILE A 9 12.11 -21.08 6.05
C ILE A 9 11.86 -19.71 6.70
N LYS A 10 12.73 -18.70 6.51
CA LYS A 10 12.50 -17.35 7.03
C LYS A 10 11.19 -16.74 6.52
N SER A 11 10.88 -16.93 5.24
CA SER A 11 9.63 -16.46 4.64
C SER A 11 8.42 -17.11 5.29
N LEU A 12 8.46 -18.43 5.52
CA LEU A 12 7.38 -19.15 6.21
C LEU A 12 7.22 -18.69 7.66
N MET A 13 8.32 -18.49 8.39
CA MET A 13 8.27 -17.97 9.76
C MET A 13 7.62 -16.59 9.82
N LEU A 14 7.97 -15.68 8.91
CA LEU A 14 7.36 -14.35 8.84
C LEU A 14 5.87 -14.42 8.47
N SER A 15 5.50 -15.33 7.57
CA SER A 15 4.09 -15.54 7.19
C SER A 15 3.26 -16.04 8.37
N ILE A 16 3.79 -16.97 9.17
CA ILE A 16 3.11 -17.48 10.36
C ILE A 16 3.05 -16.40 11.44
N ALA A 17 4.15 -15.70 11.70
CA ALA A 17 4.20 -14.62 12.68
C ALA A 17 3.20 -13.50 12.37
N LYS A 18 3.02 -13.17 11.08
CA LYS A 18 1.99 -12.23 10.64
C LYS A 18 0.58 -12.71 11.02
N GLY A 19 0.26 -13.97 10.75
CA GLY A 19 -1.05 -14.54 11.11
C GLY A 19 -1.29 -14.54 12.62
N LEU A 20 -0.27 -14.86 13.43
CA LEU A 20 -0.37 -14.79 14.89
C LEU A 20 -0.60 -13.36 15.39
N LEU A 21 0.05 -12.37 14.79
CA LEU A 21 -0.13 -10.96 15.15
C LEU A 21 -1.53 -10.44 14.80
N GLU A 22 -2.09 -10.92 13.68
CA GLU A 22 -3.47 -10.60 13.28
C GLU A 22 -4.49 -11.23 14.24
N GLU A 23 -4.29 -12.49 14.65
CA GLU A 23 -5.14 -13.15 15.63
C GLU A 23 -5.07 -12.47 17.00
N GLU A 24 -3.86 -12.14 17.49
CA GLU A 24 -3.68 -11.42 18.75
C GLU A 24 -4.36 -10.04 18.71
N ALA A 25 -4.30 -9.33 17.57
CA ALA A 25 -4.98 -8.06 17.42
C ALA A 25 -6.51 -8.20 17.49
N LYS A 26 -7.06 -9.28 16.94
CA LYS A 26 -8.49 -9.60 17.01
C LYS A 26 -8.90 -9.95 18.43
N GLU A 27 -8.16 -10.83 19.11
CA GLU A 27 -8.41 -11.20 20.51
C GLU A 27 -8.39 -9.98 21.43
N ARG A 28 -7.44 -9.05 21.23
CA ARG A 28 -7.35 -7.80 21.98
C ARG A 28 -8.58 -6.90 21.78
N GLU A 29 -9.14 -6.84 20.58
CA GLU A 29 -10.34 -6.04 20.31
C GLU A 29 -11.60 -6.68 20.90
N GLU A 30 -11.69 -8.02 20.85
CA GLU A 30 -12.76 -8.77 21.51
C GLU A 30 -12.68 -8.60 23.04
N GLU A 31 -11.48 -8.68 23.62
CA GLU A 31 -11.26 -8.43 25.05
C GLU A 31 -11.60 -6.99 25.44
N ARG A 32 -11.23 -6.01 24.62
CA ARG A 32 -11.65 -4.62 24.83
C ARG A 32 -13.17 -4.50 24.84
N SER A 33 -13.86 -5.14 23.89
CA SER A 33 -15.33 -5.08 23.81
C SER A 33 -15.98 -5.72 25.04
N ARG A 34 -15.51 -6.91 25.47
CA ARG A 34 -15.95 -7.56 26.71
C ARG A 34 -15.74 -6.66 27.93
N HIS A 35 -14.55 -6.07 28.06
CA HIS A 35 -14.24 -5.18 29.17
C HIS A 35 -15.12 -3.92 29.19
N MET A 36 -15.42 -3.35 28.01
CA MET A 36 -16.31 -2.21 27.90
C MET A 36 -17.77 -2.56 28.25
N GLU A 37 -18.25 -3.74 27.85
CA GLU A 37 -19.58 -4.23 28.22
C GLU A 37 -19.73 -4.43 29.74
N GLU A 38 -18.70 -4.95 30.40
CA GLU A 38 -18.68 -5.14 31.85
C GLU A 38 -18.54 -3.82 32.61
N SER A 39 -17.64 -2.95 32.16
CA SER A 39 -17.28 -1.71 32.88
C SER A 39 -18.25 -0.56 32.63
N CYS A 40 -18.86 -0.52 31.44
CA CYS A 40 -19.78 0.53 31.02
C CYS A 40 -20.96 -0.06 30.24
N PRO A 41 -21.89 -0.75 30.93
CA PRO A 41 -23.07 -1.31 30.30
C PRO A 41 -23.98 -0.20 29.73
N PRO A 42 -24.80 -0.49 28.72
CA PRO A 42 -25.75 0.46 28.17
C PRO A 42 -26.64 1.08 29.25
N VAL A 43 -26.77 2.40 29.22
CA VAL A 43 -27.56 3.14 30.21
C VAL A 43 -29.03 2.74 30.11
N SER A 44 -29.58 2.21 31.20
CA SER A 44 -31.01 2.00 31.33
C SER A 44 -31.69 3.28 31.80
N MET A 45 -32.55 3.85 30.97
CA MET A 45 -33.24 5.11 31.28
C MET A 45 -34.27 4.91 32.41
N PRO A 46 -34.17 5.63 33.53
CA PRO A 46 -35.14 5.56 34.61
C PRO A 46 -36.50 6.12 34.18
N ARG A 47 -37.58 5.71 34.88
CA ARG A 47 -38.95 6.18 34.57
C ARG A 47 -39.36 7.39 35.40
N SER A 48 -38.73 7.60 36.56
CA SER A 48 -39.03 8.73 37.43
C SER A 48 -37.99 9.86 37.30
N MET A 49 -38.42 11.09 37.56
CA MET A 49 -37.53 12.26 37.56
C MET A 49 -36.46 12.17 38.64
N GLN A 50 -36.78 11.59 39.80
CA GLN A 50 -35.85 11.47 40.92
C GLN A 50 -34.72 10.48 40.61
N GLU A 51 -35.06 9.28 40.14
CA GLU A 51 -34.06 8.27 39.74
C GLU A 51 -33.16 8.80 38.60
N MET A 52 -33.71 9.62 37.69
CA MET A 52 -32.94 10.27 36.63
C MET A 52 -31.91 11.25 37.19
N GLN A 53 -32.28 12.07 38.18
CA GLN A 53 -31.36 13.01 38.83
C GLN A 53 -30.27 12.29 39.63
N GLU A 54 -30.60 11.18 40.28
CA GLU A 54 -29.64 10.32 40.99
C GLU A 54 -28.65 9.68 40.01
N LEU A 55 -29.13 9.06 38.92
CA LEU A 55 -28.28 8.49 37.88
C LEU A 55 -27.31 9.51 37.27
N CYS A 56 -27.77 10.73 36.99
CA CYS A 56 -26.89 11.79 36.47
C CYS A 56 -25.79 12.18 37.45
N ARG A 57 -26.09 12.20 38.76
CA ARG A 57 -25.08 12.49 39.80
C ARG A 57 -24.06 11.36 39.89
N ASP A 58 -24.52 10.11 39.89
CA ASP A 58 -23.66 8.93 39.96
C ASP A 58 -22.73 8.84 38.74
N ILE A 59 -23.24 9.10 37.53
CA ILE A 59 -22.41 9.13 36.31
C ILE A 59 -21.35 10.22 36.40
N ASN A 60 -21.72 11.41 36.87
CA ASN A 60 -20.77 12.52 37.00
C ASN A 60 -19.66 12.23 38.01
N GLU A 61 -19.98 11.59 39.14
CA GLU A 61 -18.98 11.16 40.12
C GLU A 61 -18.05 10.07 39.53
N LYS A 62 -18.61 9.07 38.85
CA LYS A 62 -17.82 8.03 38.17
C LYS A 62 -16.89 8.61 37.11
N ILE A 63 -17.34 9.60 36.33
CA ILE A 63 -16.50 10.28 35.33
C ILE A 63 -15.27 10.90 36.00
N ASN A 64 -15.42 11.57 37.14
CA ASN A 64 -14.29 12.19 37.84
C ASN A 64 -13.26 11.16 38.28
N VAL A 65 -13.71 10.05 38.89
CA VAL A 65 -12.82 8.95 39.32
C VAL A 65 -12.11 8.32 38.12
N MET A 66 -12.85 8.02 37.04
CA MET A 66 -12.27 7.43 35.83
C MET A 66 -11.28 8.37 35.14
N ASP A 67 -11.51 9.69 35.17
CA ASP A 67 -10.60 10.67 34.58
C ASP A 67 -9.27 10.73 35.34
N GLU A 68 -9.32 10.67 36.68
CA GLU A 68 -8.14 10.57 37.55
C GLU A 68 -7.36 9.27 37.26
N GLU A 69 -8.03 8.12 37.21
CA GLU A 69 -7.40 6.85 36.85
C GLU A 69 -6.77 6.88 35.45
N ARG A 70 -7.48 7.46 34.46
CA ARG A 70 -6.95 7.65 33.10
C ARG A 70 -5.69 8.52 33.12
N TYR A 71 -5.68 9.59 33.91
CA TYR A 71 -4.54 10.48 34.04
C TYR A 71 -3.31 9.74 34.59
N ASP A 72 -3.49 8.98 35.67
CA ASP A 72 -2.43 8.17 36.28
C ASP A 72 -1.88 7.10 35.33
N LEU A 73 -2.75 6.40 34.62
CA LEU A 73 -2.36 5.43 33.60
C LEU A 73 -1.58 6.10 32.47
N ASN A 74 -2.03 7.26 32.00
CA ASN A 74 -1.35 8.00 30.94
C ASN A 74 0.05 8.45 31.38
N ILE A 75 0.22 8.88 32.63
CA ILE A 75 1.54 9.20 33.19
C ILE A 75 2.45 7.97 33.19
N LYS A 76 1.95 6.80 33.60
CA LYS A 76 2.73 5.55 33.61
C LYS A 76 3.19 5.19 32.21
N VAL A 77 2.30 5.24 31.22
CA VAL A 77 2.63 5.00 29.80
C VAL A 77 3.69 6.00 29.31
N THR A 78 3.48 7.30 29.57
CA THR A 78 4.42 8.35 29.18
C THR A 78 5.82 8.16 29.79
N LYS A 79 5.90 7.69 31.04
CA LYS A 79 7.18 7.37 31.69
C LYS A 79 7.87 6.20 30.99
N SER A 80 7.13 5.12 30.71
CA SER A 80 7.65 3.97 29.97
C SER A 80 8.12 4.35 28.56
N ASP A 81 7.38 5.19 27.86
CA ASP A 81 7.76 5.66 26.51
C ASP A 81 9.07 6.46 26.54
N LYS A 82 9.24 7.34 27.54
CA LYS A 82 10.48 8.08 27.74
C LYS A 82 11.66 7.15 28.03
N GLU A 83 11.46 6.15 28.89
CA GLU A 83 12.49 5.16 29.18
C GLU A 83 12.88 4.34 27.93
N ILE A 84 11.90 3.93 27.13
CA ILE A 84 12.13 3.24 25.85
C ILE A 84 12.94 4.13 24.90
N GLU A 85 12.62 5.42 24.81
CA GLU A 85 13.36 6.36 23.96
C GLU A 85 14.81 6.53 24.42
N ASP A 86 15.03 6.72 25.71
CA ASP A 86 16.37 6.80 26.30
C ASP A 86 17.18 5.52 26.04
N LEU A 87 16.54 4.35 26.17
CA LEU A 87 17.16 3.06 25.88
C LEU A 87 17.48 2.90 24.39
N LYS A 88 16.60 3.34 23.48
CA LYS A 88 16.86 3.34 22.04
C LYS A 88 18.08 4.20 21.69
N ILE A 89 18.20 5.38 22.29
CA ILE A 89 19.36 6.27 22.09
C ILE A 89 20.64 5.58 22.58
N LYS A 90 20.63 5.01 23.79
CA LYS A 90 21.77 4.24 24.33
C LYS A 90 22.17 3.09 23.40
N VAL A 91 21.19 2.35 22.87
CA VAL A 91 21.44 1.25 21.91
C VAL A 91 22.08 1.78 20.63
N GLN A 92 21.64 2.93 20.12
CA GLN A 92 22.26 3.56 18.94
C GLN A 92 23.70 4.00 19.20
N ASP A 93 23.96 4.61 20.36
CA ASP A 93 25.30 5.04 20.75
C ASP A 93 26.25 3.85 20.91
N LEU A 94 25.78 2.75 21.53
CA LEU A 94 26.53 1.50 21.68
C LEU A 94 26.80 0.80 20.35
N MET A 95 25.83 0.78 19.43
CA MET A 95 26.03 0.25 18.07
C MET A 95 26.96 1.13 17.22
N GLY A 96 27.34 2.29 17.72
CA GLY A 96 28.14 3.31 17.04
C GLY A 96 27.27 4.13 16.09
N LYS A 97 27.11 5.43 16.40
CA LYS A 97 26.42 6.44 15.57
C LYS A 97 26.87 6.41 14.09
N PHE A 98 28.10 5.99 13.85
CA PHE A 98 28.62 5.64 12.54
C PHE A 98 28.89 4.14 12.49
N LYS A 99 28.01 3.36 11.83
CA LYS A 99 28.43 2.06 11.29
C LYS A 99 29.58 2.34 10.33
N LYS A 100 30.83 2.18 10.78
CA LYS A 100 32.00 2.30 9.92
C LYS A 100 31.72 1.45 8.67
N PRO A 101 31.64 2.03 7.46
CA PRO A 101 31.40 1.26 6.27
C PRO A 101 32.45 0.17 6.22
N VAL A 102 32.02 -1.09 6.33
CA VAL A 102 32.96 -2.22 6.32
C VAL A 102 33.70 -2.12 4.99
N LEU A 103 35.04 -2.11 5.03
CA LEU A 103 35.86 -2.11 3.81
C LEU A 103 35.54 -3.40 3.03
N ARG A 104 34.56 -3.33 2.14
CA ARG A 104 34.19 -4.45 1.26
C ARG A 104 35.22 -4.48 0.16
N ARG A 105 35.89 -5.63 0.00
CA ARG A 105 36.69 -5.90 -1.20
C ARG A 105 35.74 -6.01 -2.38
N VAL A 106 35.47 -4.88 -3.04
CA VAL A 106 34.67 -4.83 -4.26
C VAL A 106 35.49 -5.53 -5.34
N ARG A 107 35.07 -6.74 -5.72
CA ARG A 107 35.56 -7.40 -6.93
C ARG A 107 34.87 -6.75 -8.13
N MET A 108 35.53 -6.76 -9.29
CA MET A 108 34.95 -6.22 -10.52
C MET A 108 33.54 -6.79 -10.72
N SER A 109 32.56 -5.91 -10.99
CA SER A 109 31.18 -6.32 -11.25
C SER A 109 31.12 -7.22 -12.49
N ALA A 110 30.10 -8.07 -12.57
CA ALA A 110 29.87 -8.91 -13.75
C ALA A 110 29.80 -8.04 -15.03
N ASP A 111 29.14 -6.89 -14.97
CA ASP A 111 29.09 -5.92 -16.07
C ASP A 111 30.47 -5.35 -16.45
N ALA A 112 31.31 -5.01 -15.47
CA ALA A 112 32.66 -4.52 -15.74
C ALA A 112 33.55 -5.60 -16.34
N MET A 113 33.40 -6.85 -15.87
CA MET A 113 34.12 -8.00 -16.41
C MET A 113 33.65 -8.35 -17.84
N LEU A 114 32.33 -8.36 -18.08
CA LEU A 114 31.74 -8.65 -19.40
C LEU A 114 32.09 -7.57 -20.42
N LYS A 115 32.02 -6.29 -20.05
CA LYS A 115 32.44 -5.18 -20.92
C LYS A 115 33.92 -5.24 -21.27
N ALA A 116 34.77 -5.66 -20.33
CA ALA A 116 36.21 -5.82 -20.57
C ALA A 116 36.53 -7.03 -21.46
N LEU A 117 35.80 -8.15 -21.31
CA LEU A 117 36.06 -9.39 -22.07
C LEU A 117 35.39 -9.42 -23.45
N LEU A 118 34.21 -8.82 -23.60
CA LEU A 118 33.37 -8.92 -24.80
C LEU A 118 33.22 -7.59 -25.56
N GLY A 119 33.85 -6.52 -25.07
CA GLY A 119 33.84 -5.20 -25.70
C GLY A 119 32.44 -4.59 -25.81
N SER A 120 32.24 -3.72 -26.80
CA SER A 120 30.99 -2.97 -27.02
C SER A 120 29.80 -3.83 -27.48
N LYS A 121 30.02 -5.10 -27.84
CA LYS A 121 29.00 -5.93 -28.47
C LYS A 121 27.95 -6.48 -27.50
N HIS A 122 28.25 -6.51 -26.19
CA HIS A 122 27.36 -7.04 -25.14
C HIS A 122 27.24 -6.06 -23.96
N THR A 123 26.94 -4.78 -24.23
CA THR A 123 26.50 -3.84 -23.19
C THR A 123 25.01 -4.06 -22.90
N VAL A 124 24.66 -5.20 -22.31
CA VAL A 124 23.30 -5.43 -21.82
C VAL A 124 23.20 -4.73 -20.46
N ASN A 125 22.57 -3.56 -20.41
CA ASN A 125 22.27 -2.89 -19.15
C ASN A 125 21.28 -3.80 -18.38
N MET A 126 21.77 -4.52 -17.37
CA MET A 126 20.95 -5.42 -16.55
C MET A 126 20.07 -4.67 -15.53
N GLU A 127 20.01 -3.34 -15.60
CA GLU A 127 19.04 -2.56 -14.83
C GLU A 127 17.62 -2.99 -15.20
N LEU A 128 16.91 -3.56 -14.23
CA LEU A 128 15.50 -3.95 -14.35
C LEU A 128 14.63 -2.80 -14.90
N ARG A 129 15.02 -1.56 -14.62
CA ARG A 129 14.31 -0.33 -15.01
C ARG A 129 14.46 0.01 -16.49
N ALA A 130 15.57 -0.34 -17.13
CA ALA A 130 15.80 -0.07 -18.55
C ALA A 130 14.98 -1.00 -19.47
N ASN A 131 14.62 -2.20 -18.98
CA ASN A 131 13.77 -3.16 -19.70
C ASN A 131 12.26 -2.96 -19.48
N LEU A 132 11.84 -2.05 -18.60
CA LEU A 132 10.43 -1.69 -18.46
C LEU A 132 10.07 -0.66 -19.54
N LYS A 133 9.04 -0.93 -20.34
CA LYS A 133 8.54 0.01 -21.35
C LYS A 133 8.13 1.32 -20.67
N GLN A 134 8.89 2.39 -20.89
CA GLN A 134 8.46 3.75 -20.60
C GLN A 134 7.29 4.06 -21.55
N VAL A 135 6.10 4.36 -21.01
CA VAL A 135 4.98 4.86 -21.82
C VAL A 135 5.38 6.22 -22.35
N LYS A 136 6.05 6.22 -23.50
CA LYS A 136 6.32 7.44 -24.24
C LYS A 136 5.01 7.88 -24.88
N LYS A 137 4.53 9.05 -24.48
CA LYS A 137 3.56 9.83 -25.25
C LYS A 137 4.30 10.40 -26.47
N GLU A 138 4.77 9.51 -27.35
CA GLU A 138 5.27 9.90 -28.67
C GLU A 138 4.03 10.19 -29.51
N VAL A 139 3.81 11.47 -29.80
CA VAL A 139 2.89 11.93 -30.85
C VAL A 139 3.39 11.28 -32.14
N LYS A 140 2.71 10.20 -32.53
CA LYS A 140 2.94 9.47 -33.77
C LYS A 140 2.47 10.35 -34.91
N GLU A 141 3.36 11.21 -35.39
CA GLU A 141 3.16 11.98 -36.62
C GLU A 141 3.51 11.10 -37.83
N GLU A 142 2.81 9.98 -37.98
CA GLU A 142 2.70 9.24 -39.24
C GLU A 142 1.61 8.16 -39.10
N GLU A 143 0.77 8.07 -40.14
CA GLU A 143 -0.47 7.28 -40.26
C GLU A 143 -1.76 7.93 -39.71
N LEU A 144 -1.91 9.25 -39.89
CA LEU A 144 -3.22 9.92 -39.81
C LEU A 144 -4.11 9.69 -41.06
N ARG A 145 -3.75 8.74 -41.95
CA ARG A 145 -4.45 8.50 -43.24
C ARG A 145 -5.59 7.49 -43.15
N ASP A 146 -5.66 6.69 -42.08
CA ASP A 146 -6.71 5.68 -41.87
C ASP A 146 -7.81 6.09 -40.87
N VAL A 147 -7.85 7.36 -40.47
CA VAL A 147 -9.04 7.95 -39.83
C VAL A 147 -9.79 8.78 -40.88
N GLY A 148 -10.20 8.08 -41.96
CA GLY A 148 -11.01 8.64 -43.04
C GLY A 148 -12.41 9.04 -42.54
N ASP A 149 -12.83 10.23 -42.93
CA ASP A 149 -14.12 10.85 -42.67
C ASP A 149 -15.29 9.85 -42.88
N TRP A 150 -16.03 9.54 -41.80
CA TRP A 150 -17.15 8.59 -41.82
C TRP A 150 -18.43 9.12 -42.50
N ARG A 151 -18.39 10.31 -43.11
CA ARG A 151 -19.50 10.79 -43.93
C ARG A 151 -19.56 10.03 -45.26
N LYS A 152 -20.32 8.92 -45.25
CA LYS A 152 -20.90 8.32 -46.46
C LYS A 152 -21.67 9.40 -47.21
N ASN A 153 -21.17 9.81 -48.38
CA ASN A 153 -21.94 10.56 -49.35
C ASN A 153 -23.03 9.62 -49.88
N ILE A 154 -24.24 9.74 -49.35
CA ILE A 154 -25.41 9.04 -49.87
C ILE A 154 -25.81 9.80 -51.13
N GLU A 155 -25.44 9.26 -52.30
CA GLU A 155 -26.10 9.64 -53.55
C GLU A 155 -27.54 9.13 -53.48
N ASP A 156 -28.43 9.96 -52.92
CA ASP A 156 -29.86 9.80 -53.09
C ASP A 156 -30.14 9.75 -54.60
N LYS A 157 -30.44 8.57 -55.13
CA LYS A 157 -31.00 8.38 -56.48
C LYS A 157 -32.45 8.90 -56.57
N ALA A 158 -32.75 10.00 -55.88
CA ALA A 158 -33.98 10.75 -56.02
C ALA A 158 -33.92 11.52 -57.35
N GLY A 159 -34.38 10.89 -58.44
CA GLY A 159 -34.59 11.59 -59.71
C GLY A 159 -34.14 10.90 -61.00
N MET A 160 -33.71 9.62 -60.97
CA MET A 160 -33.41 8.87 -62.20
C MET A 160 -34.50 7.85 -62.57
N ASP A 161 -35.76 8.32 -62.62
CA ASP A 161 -36.92 7.54 -63.09
C ASP A 161 -37.06 7.61 -64.62
N GLY A 162 -36.02 7.14 -65.32
CA GLY A 162 -35.97 7.12 -66.78
C GLY A 162 -35.03 6.03 -67.28
N ARG A 163 -35.51 5.22 -68.23
CA ARG A 163 -34.77 4.10 -68.83
C ARG A 163 -33.41 4.57 -69.37
N LYS A 164 -32.33 4.25 -68.67
CA LYS A 164 -30.97 4.45 -69.19
C LYS A 164 -30.76 3.55 -70.41
N LYS A 165 -30.56 4.17 -71.57
CA LYS A 165 -30.12 3.50 -72.80
C LYS A 165 -28.67 3.05 -72.59
N MET A 166 -28.45 1.75 -72.39
CA MET A 166 -27.15 1.14 -72.58
C MET A 166 -27.12 0.64 -74.03
N PHE A 167 -26.21 1.17 -74.83
CA PHE A 167 -25.81 0.52 -76.08
C PHE A 167 -24.52 -0.24 -75.78
N GLU A 168 -24.58 -1.56 -75.88
CA GLU A 168 -23.40 -2.43 -75.86
C GLU A 168 -22.70 -2.30 -77.21
N THR A 169 -21.40 -1.98 -77.20
CA THR A 169 -20.54 -2.10 -78.36
C THR A 169 -19.40 -3.04 -78.00
N GLU A 170 -19.48 -4.28 -78.48
CA GLU A 170 -18.32 -5.16 -78.66
C GLU A 170 -17.58 -4.75 -79.94
N ALA A 171 -16.29 -4.42 -79.77
CA ALA A 171 -15.14 -4.50 -80.69
C ALA A 171 -14.15 -3.35 -80.45
#